data_AF-A0A2V8SV04-F1
#
_entry.id   AF-A0A2V8SV04-F1
#
_cell.length_a   1.000
_cell.length_b   1.000
_cell.length_c   1.000
_cell.angle_alpha   90.00
_cell.angle_beta   90.00
_cell.angle_gamma   90.00
#
_symmetry.space_group_name_H-M   'P 1'
#
loop_
_entity.id
_entity.type
_entity.pdbx_description
1 polymer ?
#
loop_
_entity_poly.entity_id
_entity_poly.type
_entity_poly.pdbx_seq_one_letter_code
_entity_poly.pdbx_strand_id
1 'polypeptide(L)'
;MSVHFATADGTASAGSDYQATSGTVFFNPGETTKTVSVVVNSDAADEPPETFFLNLTNPVSASLADAQGIGTIAPTNSAAVQFSAPSFSAREGDHTVDITVNRTGDTSAAATVDYAASDLTATERADYTTTLGTLRFAPGEATKTFAVLLSQDAYQEGDETVVLTLTNAVGAFVNGPNTAALVIHDDGASSTNPIDDSQTFVRQHYHDFLNREPDSSGLQFWTNEIESCGASAACREVKRINVSGAFFLSIEFQNTGYLVYRLRQAAFGTGETLGMKTFLKDTQEIGQGVVVGQGLWEQQLEANKQAFVSRFVARPEFVAAFPA
;
A
#
# COMPACT_ATOMS: atom_id res chain seq x y z
N MET A 1 -27.67 45.03 14.13
CA MET A 1 -27.93 43.57 14.17
C MET A 1 -26.96 42.95 15.14
N SER A 2 -27.35 41.89 15.86
CA SER A 2 -26.41 41.11 16.67
C SER A 2 -26.69 39.62 16.61
N VAL A 3 -25.68 38.82 16.95
CA VAL A 3 -25.78 37.36 17.02
C VAL A 3 -24.85 36.85 18.11
N HIS A 4 -25.28 35.87 18.89
CA HIS A 4 -24.41 35.19 19.84
C HIS A 4 -23.60 34.10 19.13
N PHE A 5 -22.38 33.88 19.59
CA PHE A 5 -21.57 32.76 19.15
C PHE A 5 -20.99 32.01 20.35
N ALA A 6 -20.77 30.71 20.18
CA ALA A 6 -20.01 29.88 21.11
C ALA A 6 -19.33 28.74 20.35
N THR A 7 -18.09 28.42 20.72
CA THR A 7 -17.42 27.21 20.25
C THR A 7 -18.03 25.97 20.92
N ALA A 8 -17.99 24.84 20.23
CA ALA A 8 -18.32 23.52 20.78
C ALA A 8 -17.35 22.47 20.24
N ASP A 9 -17.10 21.43 21.04
CA ASP A 9 -16.16 20.35 20.69
C ASP A 9 -16.65 19.55 19.48
N GLY A 10 -15.69 19.09 18.68
CA GLY A 10 -15.89 18.08 17.64
C GLY A 10 -15.02 16.88 17.95
N THR A 11 -13.99 16.63 17.14
CA THR A 11 -12.88 15.75 17.54
C THR A 11 -11.85 16.49 18.40
N ALA A 12 -11.73 17.80 18.21
CA ALA A 12 -10.94 18.68 19.07
C ALA A 12 -11.74 19.08 20.32
N SER A 13 -11.08 19.12 21.47
CA SER A 13 -11.63 19.41 22.79
C SER A 13 -11.11 20.73 23.36
N ALA A 14 -12.03 21.54 23.90
CA ALA A 14 -11.66 22.78 24.57
C ALA A 14 -10.76 22.54 25.80
N GLY A 15 -9.70 23.33 25.92
CA GLY A 15 -8.69 23.22 26.99
C GLY A 15 -7.48 22.38 26.61
N SER A 16 -7.67 21.37 25.74
CA SER A 16 -6.56 20.63 25.11
C SER A 16 -6.14 21.35 23.84
N ASP A 17 -7.03 21.39 22.84
CA ASP A 17 -6.64 21.68 21.45
C ASP A 17 -7.00 23.12 21.04
N TYR A 18 -8.01 23.69 21.69
CA TYR A 18 -8.39 25.10 21.53
C TYR A 18 -8.96 25.69 22.81
N GLN A 19 -9.09 27.01 22.89
CA GLN A 19 -9.73 27.69 24.01
C GLN A 19 -11.20 27.98 23.71
N ALA A 20 -12.09 27.55 24.60
CA ALA A 20 -13.52 27.82 24.47
C ALA A 20 -13.77 29.33 24.36
N THR A 21 -14.41 29.75 23.27
CA THR A 21 -14.66 31.15 22.96
C THR A 21 -16.15 31.37 22.76
N SER A 22 -16.73 32.36 23.45
CA SER A 22 -18.13 32.74 23.28
C SER A 22 -18.33 34.24 23.41
N GLY A 23 -19.41 34.77 22.85
CA GLY A 23 -19.71 36.18 22.94
C GLY A 23 -20.87 36.62 22.06
N THR A 24 -20.96 37.93 21.81
CA THR A 24 -21.94 38.55 20.92
C THR A 24 -21.22 39.39 19.89
N VAL A 25 -21.54 39.16 18.63
CA VAL A 25 -21.07 39.99 17.51
C VAL A 25 -22.14 41.04 17.21
N PHE A 26 -21.71 42.30 17.05
CA PHE A 26 -22.58 43.42 16.67
C PHE A 26 -22.21 43.91 15.26
N PHE A 27 -23.21 44.06 14.40
CA PHE A 27 -23.07 44.69 13.09
C PHE A 27 -23.68 46.10 13.15
N ASN A 28 -22.82 47.10 12.99
CA ASN A 28 -23.22 48.50 12.82
C ASN A 28 -23.77 48.72 11.40
N PRO A 29 -24.53 49.80 11.16
CA PRO A 29 -25.02 50.11 9.82
C PRO A 29 -23.88 50.15 8.78
N GLY A 30 -24.04 49.38 7.70
CA GLY A 30 -23.05 49.26 6.63
C GLY A 30 -22.00 48.16 6.82
N GLU A 31 -21.93 47.53 7.99
CA GLU A 31 -21.02 46.39 8.21
C GLU A 31 -21.68 45.07 7.75
N THR A 32 -20.98 44.29 6.94
CA THR A 32 -21.44 43.00 6.43
C THR A 32 -20.55 41.83 6.85
N THR A 33 -19.44 42.09 7.53
CA THR A 33 -18.48 41.06 7.96
C THR A 33 -17.91 41.39 9.34
N LYS A 34 -17.78 40.37 10.18
CA LYS A 34 -17.10 40.41 11.47
C LYS A 34 -16.27 39.15 11.63
N THR A 35 -15.17 39.27 12.37
CA THR A 35 -14.26 38.16 12.65
C THR A 35 -14.39 37.75 14.11
N VAL A 36 -14.47 36.44 14.35
CA VAL A 36 -14.32 35.83 15.68
C VAL A 36 -12.96 35.16 15.71
N SER A 37 -12.14 35.47 16.70
CA SER A 37 -10.86 34.81 16.91
C SER A 37 -11.01 33.72 17.96
N VAL A 38 -10.61 32.50 17.61
CA VAL A 38 -10.51 31.36 18.52
C VAL A 38 -9.03 31.04 18.67
N VAL A 39 -8.55 30.90 19.90
CA VAL A 39 -7.16 30.53 20.17
C VAL A 39 -7.03 29.01 20.03
N VAL A 40 -6.13 28.56 19.17
CA VAL A 40 -5.72 27.15 19.04
C VAL A 40 -4.52 26.94 19.95
N ASN A 41 -4.57 25.90 20.76
CA ASN A 41 -3.45 25.50 21.59
C ASN A 41 -2.47 24.69 20.73
N SER A 42 -1.17 24.80 21.02
CA SER A 42 -0.15 23.98 20.37
C SER A 42 0.53 23.15 21.43
N ASP A 43 0.70 21.87 21.15
CA ASP A 43 1.54 20.98 21.93
C ASP A 43 2.48 20.17 21.02
N ALA A 44 3.12 19.16 21.58
CA ALA A 44 4.08 18.29 20.89
C ALA A 44 3.47 16.94 20.49
N ALA A 45 2.16 16.73 20.69
CA ALA A 45 1.49 15.51 20.27
C ALA A 45 1.32 15.50 18.75
N ASP A 46 1.55 14.35 18.14
CA ASP A 46 1.28 14.12 16.73
C ASP A 46 -0.17 13.67 16.58
N GLU A 47 -1.07 14.63 16.32
CA GLU A 47 -2.51 14.41 16.28
C GLU A 47 -3.03 14.44 14.85
N PRO A 48 -4.06 13.63 14.50
CA PRO A 48 -4.72 13.77 13.21
C PRO A 48 -5.34 15.16 13.09
N PRO A 49 -5.70 15.62 11.87
CA PRO A 49 -6.51 16.82 11.74
C PRO A 49 -7.79 16.71 12.58
N GLU A 50 -8.02 17.71 13.43
CA GLU A 50 -9.15 17.72 14.35
C GLU A 50 -10.15 18.82 14.01
N THR A 51 -11.38 18.71 14.51
CA THR A 51 -12.45 19.67 14.23
C THR A 51 -13.14 20.16 15.49
N PHE A 52 -13.53 21.44 15.49
CA PHE A 52 -14.46 22.04 16.45
C PHE A 52 -15.53 22.84 15.71
N PHE A 53 -16.62 23.18 16.37
CA PHE A 53 -17.73 23.94 15.80
C PHE A 53 -17.78 25.37 16.34
N LEU A 54 -18.27 26.31 15.53
CA LEU A 54 -18.66 27.66 15.95
C LEU A 54 -20.16 27.82 15.72
N ASN A 55 -20.93 27.79 16.81
CA ASN A 55 -22.39 27.84 16.76
C ASN A 55 -22.88 29.28 16.90
N LEU A 56 -23.74 29.74 15.99
CA LEU A 56 -24.46 31.00 16.06
C LEU A 56 -25.84 30.77 16.68
N THR A 57 -26.22 31.63 17.63
CA THR A 57 -27.51 31.54 18.32
C THR A 57 -28.10 32.93 18.57
N ASN A 58 -29.39 32.98 18.90
CA ASN A 58 -30.09 34.19 19.35
C ASN A 58 -29.84 35.43 18.46
N PRO A 59 -30.11 35.37 17.14
CA PRO A 59 -29.96 36.53 16.27
C PRO A 59 -30.99 37.62 16.63
N VAL A 60 -30.59 38.89 16.54
CA VAL A 60 -31.47 40.06 16.74
C VAL A 60 -31.51 40.87 15.46
N SER A 61 -32.74 41.04 14.93
CA SER A 61 -33.02 41.71 13.65
C SER A 61 -32.29 41.08 12.45
N ALA A 62 -32.12 39.75 12.49
CA ALA A 62 -31.55 38.92 11.43
C ALA A 62 -32.09 37.49 11.53
N SER A 63 -31.91 36.70 10.47
CA SER A 63 -32.11 35.24 10.47
C SER A 63 -30.79 34.53 10.21
N LEU A 64 -30.62 33.34 10.79
CA LEU A 64 -29.46 32.49 10.52
C LEU A 64 -29.77 31.60 9.31
N ALA A 65 -29.09 31.85 8.19
CA ALA A 65 -29.14 30.96 7.03
C ALA A 65 -28.25 29.73 7.22
N ASP A 66 -27.10 29.95 7.86
CA ASP A 66 -26.19 28.92 8.35
C ASP A 66 -25.84 29.28 9.80
N ALA A 67 -26.07 28.35 10.71
CA ALA A 67 -25.92 28.57 12.15
C ALA A 67 -24.68 27.86 12.73
N GLN A 68 -23.91 27.12 11.94
CA GLN A 68 -22.78 26.36 12.44
C GLN A 68 -21.61 26.37 11.44
N GLY A 69 -20.52 26.99 11.84
CA GLY A 69 -19.23 26.84 11.17
C GLY A 69 -18.45 25.64 11.72
N ILE A 70 -17.58 25.06 10.89
CA ILE A 70 -16.60 24.05 11.31
C ILE A 70 -15.21 24.70 11.23
N GLY A 71 -14.46 24.64 12.33
CA GLY A 71 -13.04 24.94 12.36
C GLY A 71 -12.23 23.65 12.36
N THR A 72 -11.21 23.56 11.50
CA THR A 72 -10.26 22.43 11.48
C THR A 72 -8.93 22.89 12.04
N ILE A 73 -8.42 22.16 13.03
CA ILE A 73 -7.08 22.31 13.57
C ILE A 73 -6.21 21.33 12.79
N ALA A 74 -5.34 21.87 11.94
CA ALA A 74 -4.34 21.06 11.25
C ALA A 74 -3.13 20.91 12.15
N PRO A 75 -2.54 19.71 12.24
CA PRO A 75 -1.38 19.53 13.08
C PRO A 75 -0.15 20.22 12.50
N THR A 76 0.75 20.67 13.36
CA THR A 76 1.99 21.31 12.93
C THR A 76 3.05 20.25 12.67
N ASN A 77 3.36 20.00 11.40
CA ASN A 77 4.44 19.10 10.94
C ASN A 77 4.20 17.59 11.21
N SER A 78 2.94 17.13 11.28
CA SER A 78 2.66 15.69 11.42
C SER A 78 3.20 14.83 10.30
N ALA A 79 3.62 13.62 10.66
CA ALA A 79 3.97 12.60 9.70
C ALA A 79 2.76 12.28 8.80
N ALA A 80 2.91 12.40 7.49
CA ALA A 80 1.86 12.06 6.54
C ALA A 80 2.40 11.15 5.44
N VAL A 81 1.57 10.22 4.94
CA VAL A 81 1.89 9.34 3.82
C VAL A 81 0.90 9.50 2.68
N GLN A 82 1.40 9.49 1.46
CA GLN A 82 0.61 9.70 0.24
C GLN A 82 1.29 9.07 -0.98
N PHE A 83 0.53 8.75 -2.03
CA PHE A 83 1.14 8.46 -3.32
C PHE A 83 1.90 9.69 -3.84
N SER A 84 3.03 9.45 -4.51
CA SER A 84 3.84 10.51 -5.12
C SER A 84 3.13 11.23 -6.27
N ALA A 85 2.17 10.56 -6.91
CA ALA A 85 1.35 11.08 -7.99
C ALA A 85 -0.08 10.49 -7.89
N PRO A 86 -1.11 11.20 -8.41
CA PRO A 86 -2.48 10.67 -8.47
C PRO A 86 -2.64 9.58 -9.56
N SER A 87 -1.68 9.48 -10.47
CA SER A 87 -1.67 8.49 -11.55
C SER A 87 -0.25 8.07 -11.88
N PHE A 88 -0.10 6.78 -12.19
CA PHE A 88 1.09 6.15 -12.75
C PHE A 88 0.72 5.54 -14.10
N SER A 89 1.72 5.28 -14.93
CA SER A 89 1.51 4.52 -16.17
C SER A 89 2.68 3.62 -16.48
N ALA A 90 2.38 2.53 -17.17
CA ALA A 90 3.34 1.57 -17.69
C ALA A 90 2.75 0.93 -18.95
N ARG A 91 3.59 0.23 -19.70
CA ARG A 91 3.16 -0.67 -20.77
C ARG A 91 3.15 -2.10 -20.24
N GLU A 92 2.29 -2.96 -20.77
CA GLU A 92 2.30 -4.39 -20.37
C GLU A 92 3.69 -5.02 -20.52
N GLY A 93 4.34 -4.76 -21.66
CA GLY A 93 5.70 -5.20 -21.94
C GLY A 93 6.80 -4.59 -21.05
N ASP A 94 6.48 -3.66 -20.14
CA ASP A 94 7.42 -3.20 -19.11
C ASP A 94 7.60 -4.26 -18.00
N HIS A 95 6.66 -5.21 -17.88
CA HIS A 95 6.60 -6.32 -16.90
C HIS A 95 6.44 -5.89 -15.44
N THR A 96 6.90 -4.69 -15.07
CA THR A 96 6.71 -4.14 -13.73
C THR A 96 6.69 -2.62 -13.75
N VAL A 97 6.03 -2.04 -12.74
CA VAL A 97 6.07 -0.61 -12.47
C VAL A 97 6.24 -0.34 -10.98
N ASP A 98 7.17 0.55 -10.64
CA ASP A 98 7.40 0.99 -9.28
C ASP A 98 6.42 2.11 -8.90
N ILE A 99 5.63 1.87 -7.87
CA ILE A 99 4.72 2.84 -7.27
C ILE A 99 5.42 3.50 -6.09
N THR A 100 5.65 4.81 -6.20
CA THR A 100 6.32 5.58 -5.15
C THR A 100 5.30 6.19 -4.17
N VAL A 101 5.54 5.97 -2.88
CA VAL A 101 4.80 6.55 -1.75
C VAL A 101 5.74 7.46 -0.97
N ASN A 102 5.31 8.71 -0.78
CA ASN A 102 6.05 9.73 -0.05
C ASN A 102 5.55 9.81 1.39
N ARG A 103 6.49 10.04 2.30
CA ARG A 103 6.27 10.43 3.69
C ARG A 103 6.75 11.86 3.90
N THR A 104 5.88 12.73 4.39
CA THR A 104 6.13 14.16 4.62
C THR A 104 5.91 14.53 6.09
N GLY A 105 6.26 15.76 6.48
CA GLY A 105 6.20 16.22 7.87
C GLY A 105 7.33 15.65 8.73
N ASP A 106 7.04 15.30 9.99
CA ASP A 106 8.00 14.71 10.91
C ASP A 106 8.29 13.25 10.52
N THR A 107 9.55 12.98 10.19
CA THR A 107 10.02 11.63 9.84
C THR A 107 10.87 11.01 10.95
N SER A 108 10.99 11.65 12.12
CA SER A 108 11.89 11.25 13.21
C SER A 108 11.54 9.89 13.84
N ALA A 109 10.28 9.44 13.76
CA ALA A 109 9.82 8.14 14.21
C ALA A 109 9.56 7.16 13.04
N ALA A 110 9.42 5.87 13.31
CA ALA A 110 8.99 4.91 12.30
C ALA A 110 7.51 5.08 11.94
N ALA A 111 7.13 4.72 10.72
CA ALA A 111 5.73 4.68 10.28
C ALA A 111 5.45 3.49 9.36
N THR A 112 4.20 3.06 9.29
CA THR A 112 3.76 2.01 8.34
C THR A 112 2.51 2.44 7.61
N VAL A 113 2.31 1.90 6.40
CA VAL A 113 1.05 2.05 5.65
C VAL A 113 0.83 0.80 4.80
N ASP A 114 -0.39 0.28 4.80
CA ASP A 114 -0.77 -0.82 3.92
C ASP A 114 -1.07 -0.28 2.52
N TYR A 115 -0.70 -1.05 1.49
CA TYR A 115 -1.10 -0.79 0.11
C TYR A 115 -1.84 -1.98 -0.49
N ALA A 116 -2.73 -1.70 -1.43
CA ALA A 116 -3.39 -2.72 -2.23
C ALA A 116 -3.79 -2.18 -3.60
N ALA A 117 -3.67 -3.03 -4.61
CA ALA A 117 -4.28 -2.87 -5.92
C ALA A 117 -5.67 -3.54 -5.96
N SER A 118 -6.57 -2.97 -6.73
CA SER A 118 -7.89 -3.53 -7.03
C SER A 118 -8.29 -3.25 -8.46
N ASP A 119 -9.05 -4.18 -9.03
CA ASP A 119 -9.53 -4.12 -10.41
C ASP A 119 -10.36 -2.87 -10.70
N LEU A 120 -10.28 -2.38 -11.94
CA LEU A 120 -11.25 -1.43 -12.49
C LEU A 120 -11.62 -1.81 -13.93
N THR A 121 -10.71 -1.58 -14.88
CA THR A 121 -10.83 -2.18 -16.22
C THR A 121 -9.81 -3.29 -16.40
N ALA A 122 -8.58 -3.09 -15.90
CA ALA A 122 -7.62 -4.16 -15.70
C ALA A 122 -8.07 -5.06 -14.54
N THR A 123 -7.78 -6.34 -14.66
CA THR A 123 -8.17 -7.43 -13.76
C THR A 123 -6.96 -8.23 -13.26
N GLU A 124 -7.02 -8.60 -11.98
CA GLU A 124 -5.99 -9.41 -11.34
C GLU A 124 -5.81 -10.75 -12.09
N ARG A 125 -4.57 -11.06 -12.45
CA ARG A 125 -4.07 -12.23 -13.19
C ARG A 125 -4.27 -12.23 -14.71
N ALA A 126 -5.04 -11.31 -15.26
CA ALA A 126 -5.02 -11.05 -16.70
C ALA A 126 -3.94 -10.01 -17.02
N ASP A 127 -3.97 -8.86 -16.34
CA ASP A 127 -3.17 -7.68 -16.72
C ASP A 127 -2.11 -7.31 -15.67
N TYR A 128 -2.34 -7.73 -14.43
CA TYR A 128 -1.40 -7.54 -13.32
C TYR A 128 -1.53 -8.65 -12.28
N THR A 129 -0.48 -8.90 -11.49
CA THR A 129 -0.56 -9.89 -10.39
C THR A 129 -1.03 -9.26 -9.08
N THR A 130 -1.50 -10.11 -8.15
CA THR A 130 -1.98 -9.67 -6.85
C THR A 130 -0.98 -8.75 -6.15
N THR A 131 -1.29 -7.45 -6.06
CA THR A 131 -0.40 -6.46 -5.45
C THR A 131 -1.01 -5.96 -4.15
N LEU A 132 -0.42 -6.34 -3.02
CA LEU A 132 -0.76 -5.83 -1.70
C LEU A 132 0.42 -5.99 -0.75
N GLY A 133 0.50 -5.19 0.31
CA GLY A 133 1.55 -5.33 1.31
C GLY A 133 1.54 -4.22 2.34
N THR A 134 2.64 -4.09 3.09
CA THR A 134 2.83 -3.04 4.09
C THR A 134 4.17 -2.36 3.86
N LEU A 135 4.16 -1.07 3.55
CA LEU A 135 5.35 -0.24 3.55
C LEU A 135 5.74 0.10 4.99
N ARG A 136 7.03 0.02 5.29
CA ARG A 136 7.60 0.30 6.62
C ARG A 136 8.72 1.33 6.49
N PHE A 137 8.45 2.55 6.93
CA PHE A 137 9.42 3.64 6.97
C PHE A 137 10.18 3.59 8.29
N ALA A 138 11.50 3.48 8.22
CA ALA A 138 12.38 3.71 9.36
C ALA A 138 12.45 5.22 9.69
N PRO A 139 12.92 5.60 10.89
CA PRO A 139 13.26 6.98 11.21
C PRO A 139 14.11 7.64 10.12
N GLY A 140 13.66 8.80 9.63
CA GLY A 140 14.30 9.61 8.59
C GLY A 140 14.00 9.17 7.16
N GLU A 141 13.30 8.06 6.92
CA GLU A 141 12.92 7.65 5.57
C GLU A 141 11.71 8.46 5.08
N ALA A 142 11.89 9.17 3.97
CA ALA A 142 10.87 10.02 3.36
C ALA A 142 10.17 9.37 2.16
N THR A 143 10.68 8.25 1.63
CA THR A 143 10.11 7.59 0.45
C THR A 143 10.24 6.07 0.56
N LYS A 144 9.24 5.38 0.01
CA LYS A 144 9.26 3.93 -0.23
C LYS A 144 8.60 3.62 -1.56
N THR A 145 8.96 2.50 -2.15
CA THR A 145 8.35 1.97 -3.37
C THR A 145 7.80 0.57 -3.12
N PHE A 146 6.78 0.20 -3.88
CA PHE A 146 6.39 -1.19 -4.11
C PHE A 146 6.18 -1.40 -5.59
N ALA A 147 6.43 -2.63 -6.06
CA ALA A 147 6.23 -3.01 -7.44
C ALA A 147 4.79 -3.52 -7.67
N VAL A 148 4.19 -3.13 -8.78
CA VAL A 148 3.09 -3.86 -9.42
C VAL A 148 3.73 -4.69 -10.54
N LEU A 149 3.51 -6.00 -10.55
CA LEU A 149 3.98 -6.86 -11.63
C LEU A 149 2.87 -6.98 -12.66
N LEU A 150 3.21 -6.73 -13.92
CA LEU A 150 2.31 -6.68 -15.05
C LEU A 150 2.37 -8.01 -15.80
N SER A 151 1.19 -8.47 -16.19
CA SER A 151 1.05 -9.63 -17.06
C SER A 151 1.00 -9.15 -18.50
N GLN A 152 1.63 -9.91 -19.40
CA GLN A 152 1.61 -9.64 -20.83
C GLN A 152 0.80 -10.72 -21.51
N ASP A 153 -0.12 -10.33 -22.39
CA ASP A 153 -0.88 -11.27 -23.19
C ASP A 153 -0.85 -10.99 -24.71
N ALA A 154 -1.65 -11.72 -25.48
CA ALA A 154 -1.66 -11.64 -26.95
C ALA A 154 -2.81 -10.81 -27.52
N TYR A 155 -3.78 -10.45 -26.69
CA TYR A 155 -4.99 -9.75 -27.07
C TYR A 155 -4.73 -8.26 -27.16
N GLN A 156 -5.61 -7.55 -27.87
CA GLN A 156 -5.62 -6.10 -27.88
C GLN A 156 -6.88 -5.66 -27.17
N GLU A 157 -6.70 -5.05 -26.01
CA GLU A 157 -7.73 -4.70 -25.05
C GLU A 157 -7.85 -3.18 -24.90
N GLY A 158 -6.82 -2.44 -25.32
CA GLY A 158 -6.70 -0.99 -25.18
C GLY A 158 -6.18 -0.59 -23.81
N ASP A 159 -6.07 0.72 -23.54
CA ASP A 159 -5.58 1.19 -22.24
C ASP A 159 -6.51 0.75 -21.11
N GLU A 160 -5.93 0.11 -20.10
CA GLU A 160 -6.64 -0.36 -18.92
C GLU A 160 -6.17 0.32 -17.65
N THR A 161 -6.93 0.18 -16.55
CA THR A 161 -6.65 0.88 -15.29
C THR A 161 -6.83 -0.02 -14.09
N VAL A 162 -5.87 0.06 -13.17
CA VAL A 162 -5.87 -0.53 -11.84
C VAL A 162 -6.03 0.60 -10.80
N VAL A 163 -6.80 0.37 -9.74
CA VAL A 163 -6.91 1.30 -8.61
C VAL A 163 -5.93 0.90 -7.52
N LEU A 164 -5.08 1.83 -7.10
CA LEU A 164 -4.14 1.69 -5.99
C LEU A 164 -4.68 2.41 -4.77
N THR A 165 -4.53 1.82 -3.58
CA THR A 165 -5.04 2.37 -2.31
C THR A 165 -4.01 2.29 -1.20
N LEU A 166 -3.98 3.31 -0.33
CA LEU A 166 -3.23 3.35 0.93
C LEU A 166 -4.18 3.33 2.11
N THR A 167 -3.96 2.43 3.06
CA THR A 167 -4.82 2.23 4.25
C THR A 167 -4.00 1.93 5.50
N ASN A 168 -4.65 1.91 6.67
CA ASN A 168 -4.07 1.46 7.94
C ASN A 168 -2.71 2.10 8.28
N ALA A 169 -2.55 3.41 8.04
CA ALA A 169 -1.33 4.09 8.42
C ALA A 169 -1.18 4.14 9.94
N VAL A 170 0.03 3.87 10.44
CA VAL A 170 0.40 3.91 11.86
C VAL A 170 1.69 4.70 11.99
N GLY A 171 1.75 5.64 12.95
CA GLY A 171 2.88 6.58 13.08
C GLY A 171 2.94 7.63 11.97
N ALA A 172 1.87 7.74 11.18
CA ALA A 172 1.62 8.79 10.19
C ALA A 172 0.12 8.80 9.86
N PHE A 173 -0.36 9.91 9.29
CA PHE A 173 -1.71 10.01 8.72
C PHE A 173 -1.68 9.79 7.22
N VAL A 174 -2.78 9.27 6.69
CA VAL A 174 -3.00 9.25 5.26
C VAL A 174 -3.50 10.65 4.85
N ASN A 175 -2.62 11.46 4.28
CA ASN A 175 -2.98 12.73 3.67
C ASN A 175 -2.99 12.52 2.14
N GLY A 176 -3.90 13.15 1.40
CA GLY A 176 -4.09 12.79 -0.01
C GLY A 176 -2.82 12.89 -0.88
N PRO A 177 -2.77 12.27 -2.07
CA PRO A 177 -3.69 11.26 -2.59
C PRO A 177 -3.43 9.89 -1.93
N ASN A 178 -4.48 9.31 -1.35
CA ASN A 178 -4.46 7.95 -0.79
C ASN A 178 -5.03 6.89 -1.74
N THR A 179 -5.52 7.34 -2.88
CA THR A 179 -5.85 6.53 -4.04
C THR A 179 -5.07 7.05 -5.24
N ALA A 180 -4.65 6.15 -6.12
CA ALA A 180 -4.03 6.51 -7.39
C ALA A 180 -4.48 5.54 -8.48
N ALA A 181 -4.49 6.00 -9.73
CA ALA A 181 -4.69 5.12 -10.88
C ALA A 181 -3.34 4.61 -11.39
N LEU A 182 -3.26 3.34 -11.77
CA LEU A 182 -2.20 2.84 -12.65
C LEU A 182 -2.84 2.56 -14.00
N VAL A 183 -2.43 3.30 -15.03
CA VAL A 183 -2.84 3.07 -16.42
C VAL A 183 -1.85 2.10 -17.06
N ILE A 184 -2.36 0.97 -17.53
CA ILE A 184 -1.61 -0.04 -18.27
C ILE A 184 -1.90 0.20 -19.74
N HIS A 185 -0.87 0.59 -20.49
CA HIS A 185 -0.94 0.76 -21.93
C HIS A 185 -0.70 -0.58 -22.60
N ASP A 186 -1.77 -1.12 -23.17
CA ASP A 186 -1.76 -2.30 -24.00
C ASP A 186 -0.76 -2.16 -25.16
N ASP A 187 -0.11 -3.27 -25.48
CA ASP A 187 0.69 -3.34 -26.70
C ASP A 187 -0.18 -3.77 -27.89
N GLY A 188 0.43 -4.11 -29.01
CA GLY A 188 -0.34 -4.48 -30.19
C GLY A 188 -0.64 -5.97 -30.14
N ALA A 189 -1.81 -6.39 -30.65
CA ALA A 189 -2.14 -7.81 -30.78
C ALA A 189 -0.97 -8.64 -31.35
N SER A 190 -0.68 -9.76 -30.69
CA SER A 190 0.34 -10.72 -31.10
C SER A 190 -0.28 -11.97 -31.72
N SER A 191 0.38 -12.54 -32.73
CA SER A 191 -0.07 -13.80 -33.35
C SER A 191 0.35 -15.05 -32.56
N THR A 192 1.17 -14.88 -31.53
CA THR A 192 1.67 -15.94 -30.64
C THR A 192 1.37 -15.60 -29.20
N ASN A 193 0.95 -16.58 -28.40
CA ASN A 193 0.77 -16.39 -26.97
C ASN A 193 2.13 -16.06 -26.32
N PRO A 194 2.29 -14.93 -25.60
CA PRO A 194 3.55 -14.56 -24.96
C PRO A 194 4.13 -15.66 -24.06
N ILE A 195 3.30 -16.50 -23.42
CA ILE A 195 3.79 -17.60 -22.56
C ILE A 195 4.54 -18.68 -23.35
N ASP A 196 4.43 -18.70 -24.68
CA ASP A 196 5.20 -19.56 -25.55
C ASP A 196 6.66 -19.09 -25.72
N ASP A 197 6.97 -17.84 -25.40
CA ASP A 197 8.35 -17.38 -25.25
C ASP A 197 8.96 -17.89 -23.94
N SER A 198 10.23 -18.33 -23.99
CA SER A 198 10.88 -18.90 -22.81
C SER A 198 11.25 -17.88 -21.74
N GLN A 199 11.51 -16.62 -22.10
CA GLN A 199 11.76 -15.57 -21.10
C GLN A 199 10.46 -15.20 -20.40
N THR A 200 9.37 -15.01 -21.15
CA THR A 200 8.04 -14.74 -20.56
C THR A 200 7.58 -15.89 -19.67
N PHE A 201 7.73 -17.15 -20.11
CA PHE A 201 7.44 -18.33 -19.29
C PHE A 201 8.21 -18.32 -17.97
N VAL A 202 9.53 -18.07 -18.01
CA VAL A 202 10.36 -18.02 -16.80
C VAL A 202 9.95 -16.85 -15.91
N ARG A 203 9.68 -15.68 -16.49
CA ARG A 203 9.25 -14.49 -15.74
C ARG A 203 7.96 -14.73 -14.98
N GLN A 204 6.98 -15.39 -15.61
CA GLN A 204 5.73 -15.73 -14.94
C GLN A 204 5.97 -16.57 -13.66
N HIS A 205 6.96 -17.46 -13.67
CA HIS A 205 7.31 -18.23 -12.46
C HIS A 205 7.92 -17.36 -11.37
N TYR A 206 8.72 -16.36 -11.72
CA TYR A 206 9.22 -15.38 -10.75
C TYR A 206 8.07 -14.57 -10.14
N HIS A 207 7.09 -14.16 -10.95
CA HIS A 207 5.91 -13.46 -10.45
C HIS A 207 5.08 -14.36 -9.53
N ASP A 208 4.72 -15.56 -9.99
CA ASP A 208 3.79 -16.45 -9.29
C ASP A 208 4.37 -17.06 -8.01
N PHE A 209 5.65 -17.46 -8.02
CA PHE A 209 6.28 -18.12 -6.88
C PHE A 209 6.98 -17.15 -5.95
N LEU A 210 7.62 -16.12 -6.51
CA LEU A 210 8.56 -15.27 -5.77
C LEU A 210 8.07 -13.83 -5.62
N ASN A 211 6.97 -13.45 -6.29
CA ASN A 211 6.37 -12.12 -6.23
C ASN A 211 7.41 -11.00 -6.49
N ARG A 212 8.24 -11.19 -7.53
CA ARG A 212 9.22 -10.19 -7.96
C ARG A 212 9.58 -10.38 -9.43
N GLU A 213 10.18 -9.36 -10.03
CA GLU A 213 10.91 -9.52 -11.28
C GLU A 213 12.15 -10.41 -11.11
N PRO A 214 12.50 -11.24 -12.11
CA PRO A 214 13.78 -11.93 -12.14
C PRO A 214 14.96 -10.96 -12.15
N ASP A 215 16.02 -11.36 -11.48
CA ASP A 215 17.35 -10.83 -11.74
C ASP A 215 17.86 -11.35 -13.09
N SER A 216 18.70 -10.56 -13.77
CA SER A 216 19.16 -10.88 -15.13
C SER A 216 19.86 -12.25 -15.23
N SER A 217 20.62 -12.63 -14.20
CA SER A 217 21.29 -13.94 -14.14
C SER A 217 20.30 -15.09 -14.02
N GLY A 218 19.31 -14.95 -13.13
CA GLY A 218 18.27 -15.95 -12.93
C GLY A 218 17.40 -16.16 -14.17
N LEU A 219 16.95 -15.07 -14.81
CA LEU A 219 16.20 -15.14 -16.07
C LEU A 219 17.01 -15.91 -17.12
N GLN A 220 18.26 -15.49 -17.35
CA GLN A 220 19.12 -16.11 -18.35
C GLN A 220 19.35 -17.60 -18.08
N PHE A 221 19.61 -17.96 -16.82
CA PHE A 221 19.86 -19.35 -16.44
C PHE A 221 18.67 -20.25 -16.80
N TRP A 222 17.47 -19.91 -16.34
CA TRP A 222 16.27 -20.73 -16.57
C TRP A 222 15.82 -20.71 -18.03
N THR A 223 15.95 -19.58 -18.72
CA THR A 223 15.67 -19.51 -20.16
C THR A 223 16.61 -20.43 -20.94
N ASN A 224 17.90 -20.44 -20.64
CA ASN A 224 18.88 -21.29 -21.31
C ASN A 224 18.60 -22.80 -21.09
N GLU A 225 18.06 -23.18 -19.94
CA GLU A 225 17.65 -24.57 -19.69
C GLU A 225 16.60 -25.03 -20.71
N ILE A 226 15.62 -24.17 -21.04
CA ILE A 226 14.59 -24.45 -22.05
C ILE A 226 15.17 -24.37 -23.46
N GLU A 227 15.93 -23.32 -23.77
CA GLU A 227 16.49 -23.08 -25.11
C GLU A 227 17.54 -24.12 -25.52
N SER A 228 18.17 -24.81 -24.56
CA SER A 228 19.09 -25.92 -24.83
C SER A 228 18.48 -27.05 -25.69
N CYS A 229 17.14 -27.14 -25.74
CA CYS A 229 16.39 -28.08 -26.57
C CYS A 229 16.26 -27.68 -28.06
N GLY A 230 16.67 -26.47 -28.44
CA GLY A 230 16.41 -25.92 -29.78
C GLY A 230 14.91 -25.97 -30.14
N ALA A 231 14.59 -26.44 -31.34
CA ALA A 231 13.22 -26.52 -31.87
C ALA A 231 12.43 -27.77 -31.44
N SER A 232 12.99 -28.66 -30.62
CA SER A 232 12.32 -29.91 -30.22
C SER A 232 11.21 -29.66 -29.19
N ALA A 233 9.95 -29.66 -29.65
CA ALA A 233 8.79 -29.42 -28.80
C ALA A 233 8.72 -30.35 -27.57
N ALA A 234 8.93 -31.65 -27.76
CA ALA A 234 8.90 -32.63 -26.67
C ALA A 234 10.01 -32.38 -25.62
N CYS A 235 11.20 -31.93 -26.05
CA CYS A 235 12.28 -31.58 -25.13
C CYS A 235 11.94 -30.30 -24.35
N ARG A 236 11.43 -29.27 -25.04
CA ARG A 236 11.04 -27.99 -24.42
C ARG A 236 9.93 -28.18 -23.39
N GLU A 237 8.94 -29.03 -23.67
CA GLU A 237 7.88 -29.37 -22.71
C GLU A 237 8.46 -29.96 -21.42
N VAL A 238 9.36 -30.94 -21.52
CA VAL A 238 10.05 -31.52 -20.36
C VAL A 238 10.87 -30.48 -19.61
N LYS A 239 11.61 -29.60 -20.32
CA LYS A 239 12.39 -28.54 -19.68
C LYS A 239 11.50 -27.52 -18.97
N ARG A 240 10.36 -27.13 -19.55
CA ARG A 240 9.36 -26.27 -18.89
C ARG A 240 8.85 -26.89 -17.59
N ILE A 241 8.50 -28.18 -17.60
CA ILE A 241 8.09 -28.91 -16.37
C ILE A 241 9.20 -28.87 -15.32
N ASN A 242 10.45 -29.12 -15.72
CA ASN A 242 11.59 -29.10 -14.80
C ASN A 242 11.84 -27.71 -14.21
N VAL A 243 11.74 -26.65 -15.03
CA VAL A 243 11.84 -25.26 -14.57
C VAL A 243 10.72 -24.97 -13.55
N SER A 244 9.46 -25.30 -13.86
CA SER A 244 8.34 -25.18 -12.91
C SER A 244 8.62 -25.89 -11.59
N GLY A 245 9.07 -27.14 -11.64
CA GLY A 245 9.42 -27.91 -10.46
C GLY A 245 10.57 -27.27 -9.65
N ALA A 246 11.55 -26.68 -10.33
CA ALA A 246 12.70 -26.06 -9.67
C ALA A 246 12.33 -24.79 -8.90
N PHE A 247 11.39 -23.98 -9.37
CA PHE A 247 10.90 -22.81 -8.62
C PHE A 247 10.24 -23.23 -7.30
N PHE A 248 9.39 -24.25 -7.34
CA PHE A 248 8.77 -24.81 -6.13
C PHE A 248 9.81 -25.35 -5.14
N LEU A 249 10.90 -25.94 -5.63
CA LEU A 249 11.97 -26.49 -4.80
C LEU A 249 13.06 -25.46 -4.45
N SER A 250 12.98 -24.24 -4.96
CA SER A 250 14.02 -23.22 -4.81
C SER A 250 14.21 -22.83 -3.35
N ILE A 251 15.45 -22.47 -2.99
CA ILE A 251 15.77 -21.96 -1.65
C ILE A 251 14.86 -20.78 -1.32
N GLU A 252 14.65 -19.88 -2.28
CA GLU A 252 13.83 -18.69 -2.09
C GLU A 252 12.40 -19.07 -1.70
N PHE A 253 11.68 -19.83 -2.54
CA PHE A 253 10.30 -20.25 -2.24
C PHE A 253 10.20 -21.11 -0.97
N GLN A 254 11.16 -22.02 -0.75
CA GLN A 254 11.17 -22.90 0.41
C GLN A 254 11.33 -22.14 1.74
N ASN A 255 12.00 -20.99 1.70
CA ASN A 255 12.27 -20.14 2.86
C ASN A 255 11.35 -18.93 2.97
N THR A 256 10.55 -18.63 1.95
CA THR A 256 9.51 -17.59 1.96
C THR A 256 8.12 -18.23 1.98
N GLY A 257 7.53 -18.54 0.82
CA GLY A 257 6.15 -19.01 0.72
C GLY A 257 5.91 -20.33 1.44
N TYR A 258 6.76 -21.33 1.24
CA TYR A 258 6.60 -22.61 1.93
C TYR A 258 6.83 -22.49 3.45
N LEU A 259 7.62 -21.52 3.90
CA LEU A 259 7.76 -21.21 5.33
C LEU A 259 6.45 -20.63 5.88
N VAL A 260 5.83 -19.67 5.20
CA VAL A 260 4.50 -19.12 5.57
C VAL A 260 3.47 -20.24 5.67
N TYR A 261 3.39 -21.08 4.64
CA TYR A 261 2.47 -22.22 4.61
C TYR A 261 2.65 -23.13 5.83
N ARG A 262 3.89 -23.56 6.11
CA ARG A 262 4.19 -24.43 7.27
C ARG A 262 3.94 -23.73 8.60
N LEU A 263 4.30 -22.45 8.74
CA LEU A 263 4.08 -21.70 9.97
C LEU A 263 2.59 -21.62 10.30
N ARG A 264 1.75 -21.32 9.30
CA ARG A 264 0.30 -21.27 9.51
C ARG A 264 -0.30 -22.64 9.79
N GLN A 265 0.15 -23.70 9.11
CA GLN A 265 -0.26 -25.06 9.45
C GLN A 265 0.12 -25.45 10.88
N ALA A 266 1.30 -25.07 11.33
CA ALA A 266 1.74 -25.34 12.70
C ALA A 266 0.93 -24.52 13.73
N ALA A 267 0.56 -23.28 13.40
CA ALA A 267 -0.20 -22.40 14.28
C ALA A 267 -1.70 -22.72 14.32
N PHE A 268 -2.34 -22.98 13.18
CA PHE A 268 -3.82 -23.06 13.10
C PHE A 268 -4.34 -24.44 12.64
N GLY A 269 -3.44 -25.37 12.33
CA GLY A 269 -3.79 -26.71 11.86
C GLY A 269 -4.10 -26.78 10.36
N THR A 270 -4.57 -27.94 9.91
CA THR A 270 -4.75 -28.28 8.48
C THR A 270 -6.11 -27.87 7.89
N GLY A 271 -7.00 -27.29 8.71
CA GLY A 271 -8.35 -26.90 8.30
C GLY A 271 -8.50 -25.44 7.86
N GLU A 272 -7.52 -24.58 8.11
CA GLU A 272 -7.56 -23.20 7.64
C GLU A 272 -7.09 -23.16 6.18
N THR A 273 -8.01 -22.88 5.25
CA THR A 273 -7.62 -22.52 3.88
C THR A 273 -6.90 -21.19 3.95
N LEU A 274 -5.57 -21.22 3.89
CA LEU A 274 -4.77 -20.01 3.78
C LEU A 274 -5.18 -19.26 2.50
N GLY A 275 -5.89 -18.14 2.66
CA GLY A 275 -6.30 -17.30 1.54
C GLY A 275 -5.08 -16.76 0.79
N MET A 276 -5.16 -16.74 -0.54
CA MET A 276 -4.04 -16.34 -1.42
C MET A 276 -3.48 -14.95 -1.07
N LYS A 277 -4.34 -13.96 -0.80
CA LYS A 277 -3.90 -12.60 -0.43
C LYS A 277 -3.11 -12.59 0.90
N THR A 278 -3.56 -13.37 1.89
CA THR A 278 -2.83 -13.53 3.17
C THR A 278 -1.49 -14.24 2.95
N PHE A 279 -1.48 -15.32 2.15
CA PHE A 279 -0.25 -16.02 1.79
C PHE A 279 0.77 -15.08 1.13
N LEU A 280 0.34 -14.31 0.14
CA LEU A 280 1.22 -13.41 -0.60
C LEU A 280 1.73 -12.26 0.28
N LYS A 281 0.86 -11.61 1.08
CA LYS A 281 1.28 -10.56 2.02
C LYS A 281 2.37 -11.06 2.97
N ASP A 282 2.19 -12.24 3.55
CA ASP A 282 3.14 -12.84 4.47
C ASP A 282 4.45 -13.27 3.76
N THR A 283 4.33 -13.81 2.55
CA THR A 283 5.47 -14.26 1.74
C THR A 283 6.35 -13.08 1.33
N GLN A 284 5.73 -11.97 0.92
CA GLN A 284 6.43 -10.75 0.54
C GLN A 284 7.20 -10.13 1.71
N GLU A 285 6.66 -10.15 2.93
CA GLU A 285 7.40 -9.67 4.12
C GLU A 285 8.70 -10.47 4.33
N ILE A 286 8.67 -11.78 4.12
CA ILE A 286 9.86 -12.63 4.29
C ILE A 286 10.84 -12.44 3.12
N GLY A 287 10.34 -12.31 1.90
CA GLY A 287 11.14 -12.16 0.68
C GLY A 287 11.71 -10.75 0.43
N GLN A 288 11.32 -9.75 1.22
CA GLN A 288 11.66 -8.35 0.95
C GLN A 288 13.18 -8.12 0.83
N GLY A 289 13.62 -7.68 -0.35
CA GLY A 289 15.04 -7.38 -0.63
C GLY A 289 15.94 -8.62 -0.73
N VAL A 290 15.36 -9.83 -0.79
CA VAL A 290 16.11 -11.08 -0.90
C VAL A 290 16.22 -11.50 -2.36
N VAL A 291 17.45 -11.65 -2.83
CA VAL A 291 17.77 -12.33 -4.09
C VAL A 291 18.84 -13.37 -3.77
N VAL A 292 18.50 -14.66 -3.87
CA VAL A 292 19.39 -15.74 -3.47
C VAL A 292 20.70 -15.69 -4.27
N GLY A 293 21.83 -15.69 -3.55
CA GLY A 293 23.17 -15.62 -4.13
C GLY A 293 23.70 -14.20 -4.38
N GLN A 294 22.95 -13.15 -4.03
CA GLN A 294 23.38 -11.76 -4.20
C GLN A 294 23.55 -11.04 -2.85
N GLY A 295 24.57 -10.18 -2.74
CA GLY A 295 24.78 -9.35 -1.55
C GLY A 295 24.86 -10.16 -0.24
N LEU A 296 24.16 -9.68 0.79
CA LEU A 296 24.04 -10.33 2.11
C LEU A 296 22.68 -11.05 2.27
N TRP A 297 22.20 -11.70 1.20
CA TRP A 297 20.84 -12.24 1.16
C TRP A 297 20.51 -13.21 2.30
N GLU A 298 21.44 -14.04 2.78
CA GLU A 298 21.17 -14.96 3.91
C GLU A 298 20.85 -14.18 5.19
N GLN A 299 21.61 -13.11 5.45
CA GLN A 299 21.44 -12.27 6.65
C GLN A 299 20.13 -11.49 6.55
N GLN A 300 19.82 -10.94 5.37
CA GLN A 300 18.56 -10.23 5.12
C GLN A 300 17.37 -11.18 5.27
N LEU A 301 17.43 -12.38 4.69
CA LEU A 301 16.38 -13.38 4.77
C LEU A 301 16.13 -13.82 6.21
N GLU A 302 17.19 -14.06 6.99
CA GLU A 302 17.06 -14.42 8.40
C GLU A 302 16.47 -13.28 9.24
N ALA A 303 16.92 -12.03 9.01
CA ALA A 303 16.34 -10.86 9.66
C ALA A 303 14.84 -10.69 9.33
N ASN A 304 14.46 -10.89 8.07
CA ASN A 304 13.06 -10.83 7.63
C ASN A 304 12.22 -11.91 8.32
N LYS A 305 12.70 -13.16 8.40
CA LYS A 305 12.01 -14.25 9.08
C LYS A 305 11.78 -13.95 10.56
N GLN A 306 12.80 -13.48 11.27
CA GLN A 306 12.68 -13.16 12.70
C GLN A 306 11.67 -12.03 12.92
N ALA A 307 11.76 -10.97 12.12
CA ALA A 307 10.84 -9.84 12.19
C ALA A 307 9.39 -10.26 11.86
N PHE A 308 9.22 -11.10 10.84
CA PHE A 308 7.92 -11.65 10.46
C PHE A 308 7.33 -12.51 11.57
N VAL A 309 8.07 -13.49 12.10
CA VAL A 309 7.59 -14.38 13.17
C VAL A 309 7.22 -13.59 14.42
N SER A 310 8.04 -12.60 14.81
CA SER A 310 7.75 -11.73 15.95
C SER A 310 6.43 -10.96 15.77
N ARG A 311 6.11 -10.51 14.55
CA ARG A 311 4.83 -9.87 14.25
C ARG A 311 3.69 -10.87 14.16
N PHE A 312 3.93 -12.03 13.56
CA PHE A 312 2.93 -13.09 13.36
C PHE A 312 2.33 -13.55 14.70
N VAL A 313 3.16 -13.80 15.71
CA VAL A 313 2.69 -14.23 17.03
C VAL A 313 2.00 -13.12 17.83
N ALA A 314 2.19 -11.86 17.42
CA ALA A 314 1.52 -10.71 18.01
C ALA A 314 0.18 -10.37 17.33
N ARG A 315 -0.18 -11.07 16.24
CA ARG A 315 -1.43 -10.80 15.53
C ARG A 315 -2.65 -11.21 16.36
N PRO A 316 -3.78 -10.48 16.27
CA PRO A 316 -4.98 -10.79 17.05
C PRO A 316 -5.46 -12.24 16.89
N GLU A 317 -5.39 -12.80 15.68
CA GLU A 317 -5.80 -14.19 15.43
C GLU A 317 -4.91 -15.22 16.14
N PHE A 318 -3.60 -14.95 16.24
CA PHE A 318 -2.68 -15.84 16.95
C PHE A 318 -2.90 -15.74 18.46
N VAL A 319 -2.98 -14.52 18.99
CA VAL A 319 -3.23 -14.27 20.42
C VAL A 319 -4.57 -14.83 20.86
N ALA A 320 -5.61 -14.75 20.02
CA ALA A 320 -6.92 -15.33 20.29
C ALA A 320 -6.89 -16.87 20.30
N ALA A 321 -6.10 -17.49 19.41
CA ALA A 321 -5.94 -18.95 19.38
C ALA A 321 -5.08 -19.49 20.54
N PHE A 322 -4.12 -18.69 21.02
CA PHE A 322 -3.14 -19.06 22.04
C PHE A 322 -3.05 -18.00 23.17
N PRO A 323 -4.09 -17.88 24.02
CA PRO A 323 -4.06 -16.97 25.15
C PRO A 323 -2.98 -17.37 26.17
N ALA A 324 -2.39 -16.38 26.83
CA ALA A 324 -1.32 -16.54 27.83
C ALA A 324 -1.75 -17.26 29.11
#